data_AF-A0A3N6NGI4-F1
#
_entry.id   AF-A0A3N6NGI4-F1
#
_cell.length_a   1.000
_cell.length_b   1.000
_cell.length_c   1.000
_cell.angle_alpha   90.00
_cell.angle_beta   90.00
_cell.angle_gamma   90.00
#
_symmetry.space_group_name_H-M   'P 1'
#
loop_
_entity.id
_entity.type
_entity.pdbx_description
1 polymer ?
#
loop_
_entity_poly.entity_id
_entity_poly.type
_entity_poly.pdbx_seq_one_letter_code
_entity_poly.pdbx_strand_id
1 'polypeptide(L)'
;MSERSNYSTSPQVLAVDFKESLNATNAPIHEVVRTFIPDYAAMIREHDAEKKKRRARNRQRRHRARPRETSIAKLASTLRKATDKPRGNKQLEQFRHRVGELASFRFLSRIIIARHGPMSDANLARHLGDGFTRKKAWQLRQIVADLEAEGGPWHSI
;
A
#
# COMPACT_ATOMS: atom_id res chain seq x y z
N MET A 1 -35.28 59.99 4.51
CA MET A 1 -33.92 60.55 4.37
C MET A 1 -33.07 60.01 5.51
N SER A 2 -31.86 59.57 5.17
CA SER A 2 -30.80 58.93 5.95
C SER A 2 -30.76 59.17 7.48
N GLU A 3 -30.93 58.12 8.28
CA GLU A 3 -30.42 58.06 9.65
C GLU A 3 -28.92 57.71 9.58
N ARG A 4 -28.06 58.72 9.78
CA ARG A 4 -26.61 58.54 9.89
C ARG A 4 -26.30 57.82 11.21
N SER A 5 -25.96 56.53 11.15
CA SER A 5 -25.33 55.83 12.26
C SER A 5 -23.92 56.38 12.47
N ASN A 6 -23.71 57.14 13.54
CA ASN A 6 -22.41 57.64 13.95
C ASN A 6 -21.61 56.53 14.65
N TYR A 7 -21.10 55.55 13.90
CA TYR A 7 -20.05 54.68 14.42
C TYR A 7 -18.71 55.42 14.28
N SER A 8 -18.36 56.20 15.30
CA SER A 8 -17.02 56.74 15.46
C SER A 8 -16.09 55.59 15.88
N THR A 9 -15.35 55.04 14.91
CA THR A 9 -14.24 54.10 15.15
C THR A 9 -13.01 54.86 15.66
N SER A 10 -13.17 55.72 16.66
CA SER A 10 -12.04 56.39 17.28
C SER A 10 -11.42 55.47 18.34
N PRO A 11 -10.11 55.19 18.30
CA PRO A 11 -9.42 54.32 19.27
C PRO A 11 -9.60 54.77 20.73
N GLN A 12 -9.92 56.05 20.93
CA GLN A 12 -10.13 56.65 22.24
C GLN A 12 -11.45 56.19 22.88
N VAL A 13 -12.50 55.95 22.08
CA VAL A 13 -13.81 55.48 22.59
C VAL A 13 -13.73 54.00 22.97
N LEU A 14 -13.06 53.18 22.13
CA LEU A 14 -12.80 51.77 22.42
C LEU A 14 -11.95 51.56 23.70
N ALA A 15 -11.04 52.49 23.99
CA ALA A 15 -10.21 52.43 25.19
C ALA A 15 -10.98 52.76 26.49
N VAL A 16 -12.04 53.56 26.41
CA VAL A 16 -12.90 53.90 27.56
C VAL A 16 -13.83 52.73 27.88
N ASP A 17 -14.48 52.15 26.87
CA ASP A 17 -15.36 50.99 27.04
C ASP A 17 -14.62 49.76 27.61
N PHE A 18 -13.35 49.57 27.19
CA PHE A 18 -12.50 48.51 27.73
C PHE A 18 -12.17 48.73 29.22
N LYS A 19 -11.94 49.99 29.62
CA LYS A 19 -11.62 50.36 31.00
C LYS A 19 -12.82 50.21 31.94
N GLU A 20 -14.03 50.47 31.45
CA GLU A 20 -15.26 50.26 32.22
C GLU A 20 -15.58 48.77 32.40
N SER A 21 -15.33 47.93 31.39
CA SER A 21 -15.53 46.47 31.50
C SER A 21 -14.65 45.80 32.56
N LEU A 22 -13.43 46.33 32.78
CA LEU A 22 -12.48 45.81 33.78
C LEU A 22 -12.89 46.14 35.22
N ASN A 23 -13.66 47.21 35.44
CA ASN A 23 -14.11 47.60 36.77
C ASN A 23 -15.43 46.94 37.18
N ALA A 24 -16.17 46.34 36.23
CA ALA A 24 -17.45 45.70 36.49
C ALA A 24 -17.34 44.24 37.01
N THR A 25 -16.15 43.63 36.96
CA THR A 25 -15.95 42.25 37.41
C THR A 25 -15.03 42.19 38.63
N ASN A 26 -15.63 42.29 39.82
CA ASN A 26 -15.05 41.83 41.09
C ASN A 26 -14.96 40.28 41.10
N ALA A 27 -14.30 39.69 40.10
CA ALA A 27 -13.93 38.29 40.09
C ALA A 27 -12.40 38.23 40.08
N PRO A 28 -11.76 37.44 40.97
CA PRO A 28 -10.32 37.38 41.04
C PRO A 28 -9.74 36.94 39.69
N ILE A 29 -8.91 37.81 39.11
CA ILE A 29 -8.21 37.66 37.80
C ILE A 29 -7.49 36.30 37.67
N HIS A 30 -7.21 35.65 38.81
CA HIS A 30 -6.57 34.35 38.91
C HIS A 30 -7.37 33.16 38.32
N GLU A 31 -8.70 33.28 38.15
CA GLU A 31 -9.52 32.20 37.57
C GLU A 31 -9.69 32.30 36.05
N VAL A 32 -9.67 33.50 35.48
CA VAL A 32 -9.91 33.70 34.03
C VAL A 32 -8.67 33.37 33.19
N VAL A 33 -7.46 33.52 33.75
CA VAL A 33 -6.20 33.25 33.02
C VAL A 33 -5.87 31.76 32.96
N ARG A 34 -6.43 30.95 33.86
CA ARG A 34 -6.14 29.50 33.93
C ARG A 34 -6.86 28.67 32.87
N THR A 35 -7.88 29.22 32.21
CA THR A 35 -8.71 28.51 31.21
C THR A 35 -8.19 28.63 29.78
N PHE A 36 -7.17 29.45 29.51
CA PHE A 36 -6.70 29.77 28.15
C PHE A 36 -5.22 29.47 27.88
N ILE A 37 -4.54 28.72 28.76
CA ILE A 37 -3.18 28.23 28.48
C ILE A 37 -3.33 26.85 27.84
N PRO A 38 -3.12 26.69 26.52
CA PRO A 38 -3.16 25.38 25.90
C PRO A 38 -2.08 24.50 26.52
N ASP A 39 -2.46 23.29 26.96
CA ASP A 39 -1.54 22.29 27.46
C ASP A 39 -0.71 21.74 26.29
N TYR A 40 0.36 22.46 25.96
CA TYR A 40 1.27 22.11 24.88
C TYR A 40 1.88 20.72 25.09
N ALA A 41 2.03 20.25 26.34
CA ALA A 41 2.55 18.92 26.63
C ALA A 41 1.54 17.83 26.24
N ALA A 42 0.26 18.02 26.55
CA ALA A 42 -0.81 17.14 26.06
C ALA A 42 -0.89 17.17 24.53
N MET A 43 -0.82 18.35 23.91
CA MET A 43 -0.90 18.51 22.47
C MET A 43 0.27 17.82 21.72
N ILE A 44 1.49 17.90 22.27
CA ILE A 44 2.66 17.18 21.74
C ILE A 44 2.48 15.66 21.86
N ARG A 45 2.00 15.16 23.01
CA ARG A 45 1.75 13.72 23.22
C ARG A 45 0.68 13.19 22.25
N GLU A 46 -0.39 13.93 22.04
CA GLU A 46 -1.44 13.58 21.08
C GLU A 46 -0.91 13.54 19.65
N HIS A 47 -0.09 14.53 19.27
CA HIS A 47 0.52 14.57 17.94
C HIS A 47 1.48 13.41 17.69
N ASP A 48 2.28 13.02 18.69
CA ASP A 48 3.17 11.85 18.58
C ASP A 48 2.40 10.53 18.56
N ALA A 49 1.33 10.41 19.34
CA ALA A 49 0.41 9.27 19.27
C ALA A 49 -0.25 9.17 17.88
N GLU A 50 -0.67 10.29 17.29
CA GLU A 50 -1.26 10.33 15.96
C GLU A 50 -0.25 10.00 14.87
N LYS A 51 0.99 10.48 14.98
CA LYS A 51 2.11 10.06 14.10
C LYS A 51 2.33 8.56 14.17
N LYS A 52 2.31 7.95 15.36
CA LYS A 52 2.45 6.50 15.54
C LYS A 52 1.30 5.73 14.89
N LYS A 53 0.04 6.18 15.10
CA LYS A 53 -1.15 5.62 14.42
C LYS A 53 -1.05 5.73 12.91
N ARG A 54 -0.60 6.87 12.37
CA ARG A 54 -0.38 7.07 10.92
C ARG A 54 0.68 6.14 10.37
N ARG A 55 1.82 5.95 11.07
CA ARG A 55 2.86 5.00 10.67
C ARG A 55 2.34 3.56 10.64
N ALA A 56 1.56 3.15 11.66
CA ALA A 56 0.95 1.82 11.70
C ALA A 56 -0.04 1.61 10.53
N ARG A 57 -0.93 2.57 10.28
CA ARG A 57 -1.85 2.54 9.13
C ARG A 57 -1.11 2.47 7.80
N ASN A 58 -0.07 3.27 7.60
CA ASN A 58 0.73 3.25 6.38
C ASN A 58 1.52 1.94 6.23
N ARG A 59 2.03 1.37 7.32
CA ARG A 59 2.66 0.03 7.31
C ARG A 59 1.66 -1.03 6.89
N GLN A 60 0.44 -1.00 7.42
CA GLN A 60 -0.61 -1.95 7.07
C GLN A 60 -1.08 -1.77 5.61
N ARG A 61 -1.23 -0.53 5.14
CA ARG A 61 -1.51 -0.22 3.73
C ARG A 61 -0.42 -0.75 2.82
N ARG A 62 0.85 -0.50 3.14
CA ARG A 62 2.00 -1.05 2.39
C ARG A 62 2.02 -2.58 2.42
N HIS A 63 1.70 -3.21 3.55
CA HIS A 63 1.64 -4.67 3.63
C HIS A 63 0.49 -5.26 2.79
N ARG A 64 -0.66 -4.58 2.73
CA ARG A 64 -1.80 -4.98 1.88
C ARG A 64 -1.55 -4.70 0.39
N ALA A 65 -0.82 -3.63 0.08
CA ALA A 65 -0.49 -3.23 -1.28
C ALA A 65 0.72 -3.98 -1.86
N ARG A 66 1.53 -4.64 -1.02
CA ARG A 66 2.59 -5.51 -1.52
C ARG A 66 1.93 -6.68 -2.24
N PRO A 67 2.19 -6.88 -3.55
CA PRO A 67 1.80 -8.12 -4.20
C PRO A 67 2.42 -9.25 -3.36
N ARG A 68 1.60 -10.19 -2.92
CA ARG A 68 2.09 -11.35 -2.17
C ARG A 68 3.08 -12.05 -3.08
N GLU A 69 4.37 -11.90 -2.82
CA GLU A 69 5.39 -12.64 -3.56
C GLU A 69 5.11 -14.12 -3.30
N THR A 70 4.65 -14.79 -4.33
CA THR A 70 4.31 -16.20 -4.27
C THR A 70 5.62 -16.95 -4.31
N SER A 71 6.04 -17.49 -3.16
CA SER A 71 7.25 -18.31 -3.12
C SER A 71 7.12 -19.48 -4.11
N ILE A 72 8.25 -19.96 -4.62
CA ILE A 72 8.29 -21.12 -5.52
C ILE A 72 7.52 -22.30 -4.92
N ALA A 73 7.65 -22.53 -3.60
CA ALA A 73 6.93 -23.58 -2.88
C ALA A 73 5.40 -23.38 -2.90
N LYS A 74 4.92 -22.13 -2.72
CA LYS A 74 3.49 -21.83 -2.78
C LYS A 74 2.94 -22.03 -4.19
N LEU A 75 3.68 -21.57 -5.21
CA LEU A 75 3.36 -21.77 -6.63
C LEU A 75 3.30 -23.27 -6.99
N ALA A 76 4.29 -24.03 -6.55
CA ALA A 76 4.33 -25.47 -6.77
C ALA A 76 3.16 -26.19 -6.07
N SER A 77 2.77 -25.77 -4.87
CA SER A 77 1.61 -26.34 -4.17
C SER A 77 0.30 -26.06 -4.91
N THR A 78 0.08 -24.83 -5.38
CA THR A 78 -1.12 -24.47 -6.15
C THR A 78 -1.18 -25.17 -7.50
N LEU A 79 -0.04 -25.28 -8.19
CA LEU A 79 0.04 -26.03 -9.43
C LEU A 79 -0.22 -27.53 -9.21
N ARG A 80 0.31 -28.12 -8.14
CA ARG A 80 0.08 -29.53 -7.83
C ARG A 80 -1.41 -29.83 -7.67
N LYS A 81 -2.12 -28.98 -6.92
CA LYS A 81 -3.58 -29.07 -6.76
C LYS A 81 -4.33 -28.95 -8.09
N ALA A 82 -3.87 -28.08 -8.99
CA ALA A 82 -4.47 -27.92 -10.31
C ALA A 82 -4.20 -29.13 -11.22
N THR A 83 -2.97 -29.67 -11.21
CA THR A 83 -2.59 -30.85 -12.00
C THR A 83 -3.18 -32.16 -11.47
N ASP A 84 -3.58 -32.22 -10.20
CA ASP A 84 -4.28 -33.38 -9.63
C ASP A 84 -5.75 -33.48 -10.07
N LYS A 85 -6.33 -32.37 -10.53
CA LYS A 85 -7.69 -32.32 -11.10
C LYS A 85 -7.66 -31.57 -12.44
N PRO A 86 -7.08 -32.18 -13.49
CA PRO A 86 -6.79 -31.48 -14.73
C PRO A 86 -8.04 -31.05 -15.54
N ARG A 87 -9.27 -31.39 -15.11
CA ARG A 87 -10.55 -31.01 -15.76
C ARG A 87 -10.56 -31.27 -17.28
N GLY A 88 -9.84 -32.30 -17.76
CA GLY A 88 -9.73 -32.63 -19.18
C GLY A 88 -8.67 -31.84 -19.97
N ASN A 89 -7.90 -30.96 -19.31
CA ASN A 89 -6.77 -30.28 -19.93
C ASN A 89 -5.56 -31.22 -20.03
N LYS A 90 -5.35 -31.77 -21.23
CA LYS A 90 -4.23 -32.68 -21.55
C LYS A 90 -2.86 -32.06 -21.27
N GLN A 91 -2.71 -30.74 -21.37
CA GLN A 91 -1.44 -30.08 -21.05
C GLN A 91 -1.16 -30.19 -19.54
N LEU A 92 -2.14 -29.90 -18.68
CA LEU A 92 -1.98 -30.03 -17.22
C LEU A 92 -1.65 -31.47 -16.79
N GLU A 93 -2.20 -32.48 -17.47
CA GLU A 93 -1.87 -33.89 -17.24
C GLU A 93 -0.40 -34.19 -17.53
N GLN A 94 0.14 -33.69 -18.64
CA GLN A 94 1.55 -33.90 -19.01
C GLN A 94 2.53 -33.29 -18.00
N PHE A 95 2.12 -32.26 -17.26
CA PHE A 95 2.98 -31.57 -16.30
C PHE A 95 2.77 -32.00 -14.85
N ARG A 96 1.94 -33.03 -14.57
CA ARG A 96 1.67 -33.52 -13.22
C ARG A 96 2.94 -33.89 -12.44
N HIS A 97 3.97 -34.38 -13.13
CA HIS A 97 5.26 -34.73 -12.53
C HIS A 97 6.32 -33.61 -12.64
N ARG A 98 6.03 -32.51 -13.34
CA ARG A 98 6.97 -31.41 -13.64
C ARG A 98 6.55 -30.07 -13.02
N VAL A 99 5.65 -30.14 -12.03
CA VAL A 99 5.10 -28.97 -11.33
C VAL A 99 6.17 -28.05 -10.74
N GLY A 100 7.20 -28.62 -10.12
CA GLY A 100 8.29 -27.84 -9.51
C GLY A 100 9.08 -27.04 -10.54
N GLU A 101 9.29 -27.61 -11.72
CA GLU A 101 10.02 -26.95 -12.82
C GLU A 101 9.21 -25.79 -13.42
N LEU A 102 7.90 -25.99 -13.61
CA LEU A 102 7.01 -24.93 -14.10
C LEU A 102 6.89 -23.78 -13.08
N ALA A 103 6.80 -24.10 -11.79
CA ALA A 103 6.79 -23.10 -10.71
C ALA A 103 8.08 -22.28 -10.67
N SER A 104 9.24 -22.95 -10.72
CA SER A 104 10.55 -22.30 -10.74
C SER A 104 10.72 -21.44 -11.98
N PHE A 105 10.32 -21.95 -13.16
CA PHE A 105 10.36 -21.18 -14.40
C PHE A 105 9.49 -19.92 -14.33
N ARG A 106 8.23 -20.04 -13.88
CA ARG A 106 7.31 -18.91 -13.72
C ARG A 106 7.89 -17.83 -12.79
N PHE A 107 8.42 -18.26 -11.65
CA PHE A 107 8.99 -17.36 -10.66
C PHE A 107 10.24 -16.65 -11.17
N LEU A 108 11.22 -17.40 -11.66
CA LEU A 108 12.50 -16.86 -12.10
C LEU A 108 12.36 -16.02 -13.37
N SER A 109 11.57 -16.47 -14.36
CA SER A 109 11.35 -15.72 -15.59
C SER A 109 10.71 -14.36 -15.31
N ARG A 110 9.78 -14.26 -14.36
CA ARG A 110 9.17 -12.99 -13.95
C ARG A 110 10.20 -12.04 -13.32
N ILE A 111 11.09 -12.55 -12.46
CA ILE A 111 12.16 -11.74 -11.86
C ILE A 111 13.13 -11.24 -12.94
N ILE A 112 13.56 -12.13 -13.84
CA ILE A 112 14.50 -11.81 -14.91
C ILE A 112 13.90 -10.77 -15.85
N ILE A 113 12.64 -10.95 -16.28
CA ILE A 113 11.94 -10.01 -17.17
C ILE A 113 11.70 -8.67 -16.47
N ALA A 114 11.36 -8.66 -15.18
CA ALA A 114 11.21 -7.42 -14.42
C ALA A 114 12.52 -6.64 -14.30
N ARG A 115 13.67 -7.34 -14.25
CA ARG A 115 15.00 -6.73 -14.11
C ARG A 115 15.62 -6.29 -15.43
N HIS A 116 15.50 -7.11 -16.48
CA HIS A 116 16.21 -6.94 -17.74
C HIS A 116 15.30 -6.58 -18.93
N GLY A 117 13.98 -6.58 -18.72
CA GLY A 117 12.99 -6.32 -19.76
C GLY A 117 12.57 -7.55 -20.55
N PRO A 118 11.62 -7.40 -21.49
CA PRO A 118 11.18 -8.47 -22.37
C PRO A 118 12.32 -8.99 -23.24
N MET A 119 12.45 -10.31 -23.36
CA MET A 119 13.55 -10.94 -24.10
C MET A 119 13.12 -12.21 -24.83
N SER A 120 13.96 -12.61 -25.79
CA SER A 120 13.81 -13.87 -26.54
C SER A 120 14.03 -15.07 -25.64
N ASP A 121 13.47 -16.22 -26.02
CA ASP A 121 13.59 -17.45 -25.23
C ASP A 121 15.04 -17.96 -25.14
N ALA A 122 15.86 -17.64 -26.13
CA ALA A 122 17.28 -17.96 -26.11
C ALA A 122 18.02 -17.16 -25.02
N ASN A 123 17.73 -15.86 -24.90
CA ASN A 123 18.32 -15.02 -23.86
C ASN A 123 17.74 -15.36 -22.49
N LEU A 124 16.44 -15.66 -22.40
CA LEU A 124 15.81 -16.09 -21.16
C LEU A 124 16.42 -17.39 -20.64
N ALA A 125 16.64 -18.37 -21.53
CA ALA A 125 17.31 -19.63 -21.19
C ALA A 125 18.74 -19.39 -20.65
N ARG A 126 19.51 -18.49 -21.26
CA ARG A 126 20.85 -18.12 -20.76
C ARG A 126 20.81 -17.52 -19.35
N HIS A 127 19.81 -16.69 -19.05
CA HIS A 127 19.66 -16.10 -17.72
C HIS A 127 19.15 -17.08 -16.66
N LEU A 128 18.41 -18.11 -17.07
CA LEU A 128 17.92 -19.17 -16.17
C LEU A 128 19.02 -20.17 -15.79
N GLY A 129 20.11 -20.23 -16.56
CA GLY A 129 21.30 -21.04 -16.27
C GLY A 129 21.23 -22.46 -16.83
N ASP A 130 22.15 -23.29 -16.35
CA ASP A 130 22.37 -24.64 -16.86
C ASP A 130 21.14 -25.54 -16.62
N GLY A 131 20.72 -26.24 -17.67
CA GLY A 131 19.51 -27.08 -17.68
C GLY A 131 18.28 -26.45 -18.33
N PHE A 132 18.35 -25.17 -18.72
CA PHE A 132 17.35 -24.52 -19.57
C PHE A 132 17.87 -24.35 -21.00
N THR A 133 17.34 -25.14 -21.93
CA THR A 133 17.57 -24.93 -23.37
C THR A 133 16.55 -23.95 -23.93
N ARG A 134 16.87 -23.30 -25.07
CA ARG A 134 15.92 -22.44 -25.80
C ARG A 134 14.57 -23.15 -26.02
N LYS A 135 14.60 -24.40 -26.49
CA LYS A 135 13.39 -25.20 -26.76
C LYS A 135 12.56 -25.39 -25.49
N LYS A 136 13.22 -25.69 -24.38
CA LYS A 136 12.57 -25.91 -23.08
C LYS A 136 11.98 -24.62 -22.51
N ALA A 137 12.70 -23.49 -22.61
CA ALA A 137 12.18 -22.19 -22.22
C ALA A 137 10.95 -21.78 -23.07
N TRP A 138 11.00 -21.99 -24.39
CA TRP A 138 9.86 -21.76 -25.28
C TRP A 138 8.65 -22.62 -24.87
N GLN A 139 8.83 -23.92 -24.67
CA GLN A 139 7.75 -24.82 -24.25
C GLN A 139 7.10 -24.35 -22.95
N LEU A 140 7.91 -24.06 -21.92
CA LEU A 140 7.42 -23.60 -20.62
C LEU A 140 6.75 -22.24 -20.71
N ARG A 141 7.20 -21.35 -21.60
CA ARG A 141 6.58 -20.05 -21.83
C ARG A 141 5.20 -20.17 -22.46
N GLN A 142 5.03 -21.05 -23.44
CA GLN A 142 3.72 -21.32 -24.05
C GLN A 142 2.72 -21.84 -23.00
N ILE A 143 3.12 -22.83 -22.21
CA ILE A 143 2.26 -23.39 -21.15
C ILE A 143 1.88 -22.34 -20.11
N VAL A 144 2.84 -21.52 -19.69
CA VAL A 144 2.57 -20.43 -18.76
C VAL A 144 1.58 -19.43 -19.36
N ALA A 145 1.73 -19.06 -20.64
CA ALA A 145 0.82 -18.14 -21.33
C ALA A 145 -0.59 -18.73 -21.47
N ASP A 146 -0.71 -20.01 -21.85
CA ASP A 146 -1.99 -20.72 -21.95
C ASP A 146 -2.69 -20.75 -20.57
N LEU A 147 -1.94 -21.10 -19.52
CA LEU A 147 -2.47 -21.12 -18.16
C LEU A 147 -2.83 -19.72 -17.64
N GLU A 148 -2.17 -18.66 -18.09
CA GLU A 148 -2.57 -17.29 -17.76
C GLU A 148 -3.86 -16.89 -18.48
N ALA A 149 -4.00 -17.24 -19.75
CA ALA A 149 -5.19 -16.94 -20.54
C ALA A 149 -6.45 -17.63 -19.99
N GLU A 150 -6.32 -18.85 -19.47
CA GLU A 150 -7.40 -19.59 -18.82
C GLU A 150 -7.75 -19.06 -17.40
N GLY A 151 -7.08 -18.00 -16.93
CA GLY A 151 -7.23 -17.52 -15.55
C GLY A 151 -6.73 -18.54 -14.52
N GLY A 152 -5.71 -19.32 -14.90
CA GLY A 152 -5.23 -20.50 -14.22
C GLY A 152 -4.73 -20.29 -12.78
N PRO A 153 -4.12 -21.33 -12.18
CA PRO A 153 -3.91 -21.42 -10.72
C PRO A 153 -3.01 -20.34 -10.11
N TRP A 154 -2.42 -19.47 -10.94
CA TRP A 154 -1.64 -18.30 -10.56
C TRP A 154 -2.47 -17.16 -10.00
N HIS A 155 -3.75 -17.04 -10.40
CA HIS A 155 -4.60 -15.91 -10.04
C HIS A 155 -5.30 -16.08 -8.67
N SER A 156 -5.25 -17.27 -8.08
CA SER A 156 -5.90 -17.60 -6.81
C SER A 156 -4.98 -17.52 -5.58
N ILE A 157 -3.78 -16.94 -5.71
CA ILE A 157 -2.69 -17.00 -4.70
C ILE A 157 -2.56 -15.73 -3.83
#